data_AF-A0A196SM77-F1
#
_entry.id   AF-A0A196SM77-F1
#
_cell.length_a   1.000
_cell.length_b   1.000
_cell.length_c   1.000
_cell.angle_alpha   90.00
_cell.angle_beta   90.00
_cell.angle_gamma   90.00
#
_symmetry.space_group_name_H-M   'P 1'
#
loop_
_entity.id
_entity.type
_entity.pdbx_description
1 polymer ?
#
loop_
_entity_poly.entity_id
_entity_poly.type
_entity_poly.pdbx_seq_one_letter_code
_entity_poly.pdbx_strand_id
1 'polypeptide(L)'
;MGLLAATLLFFFVSTINLINAKYLIESRREIKKKVMRPENGLVIKDDFADMMFQLYGKNGYYVYLCIYYTTVWGILLGTMIGVTDNVKGLNWSDDFLGGKEKRNLYLHIILTVIILIATCIQGIDKLSFVSWLGIFALVVPFLVVDMCMKQRALKRSYGMMNFKPNLSKELLLFTDLSGFVKSIGIAPYTVGFNFCFLTFYKNVNRKEQPKTYKLTVYAIYGVCVGYLVLSAIAAIYFSSDPRGVQQIIVQNLPKENPISTVIK
;
A
#
# COMPACT_ATOMS: atom_id res chain seq x y z
N MET A 1 8.41 -15.24 -1.12
CA MET A 1 9.08 -14.92 -2.39
C MET A 1 10.51 -14.49 -2.08
N GLY A 2 11.52 -14.99 -2.80
CA GLY A 2 12.92 -14.61 -2.57
C GLY A 2 13.20 -13.16 -2.98
N LEU A 3 14.20 -12.54 -2.36
CA LEU A 3 14.53 -11.12 -2.56
C LEU A 3 14.80 -10.74 -4.02
N LEU A 4 15.45 -11.62 -4.78
CA LEU A 4 15.78 -11.35 -6.19
C LEU A 4 14.52 -11.35 -7.06
N ALA A 5 13.65 -12.35 -6.90
CA ALA A 5 12.37 -12.43 -7.59
C ALA A 5 11.45 -11.25 -7.21
N ALA A 6 11.43 -10.86 -5.93
CA ALA A 6 10.69 -9.71 -5.45
C ALA A 6 11.18 -8.41 -6.12
N THR A 7 12.49 -8.22 -6.19
CA THR A 7 13.13 -7.06 -6.81
C THR A 7 12.75 -6.96 -8.29
N LEU A 8 12.93 -8.05 -9.05
CA LEU A 8 12.59 -8.08 -10.47
C LEU A 8 11.10 -7.81 -10.70
N LEU A 9 10.22 -8.43 -9.90
CA LEU A 9 8.79 -8.23 -10.01
C LEU A 9 8.39 -6.78 -9.71
N PHE A 10 8.92 -6.17 -8.66
CA PHE A 10 8.62 -4.78 -8.30
C PHE A 10 9.06 -3.80 -9.39
N PHE A 11 10.25 -3.97 -9.96
CA PHE A 11 10.70 -3.14 -11.09
C PHE A 11 9.85 -3.36 -12.35
N PHE A 12 9.54 -4.61 -12.67
CA PHE A 12 8.69 -4.97 -13.82
C PHE A 12 7.29 -4.34 -13.70
N VAL A 13 6.62 -4.54 -12.56
CA VAL A 13 5.28 -3.99 -12.30
C VAL A 13 5.31 -2.45 -12.28
N SER A 14 6.34 -1.84 -11.69
CA SER A 14 6.50 -0.38 -11.70
C SER A 14 6.65 0.16 -13.12
N THR A 15 7.44 -0.52 -13.95
CA THR A 15 7.64 -0.15 -15.35
C THR A 15 6.35 -0.27 -16.15
N ILE A 16 5.62 -1.38 -16.01
CA ILE A 16 4.31 -1.57 -16.65
C ILE A 16 3.33 -0.49 -16.21
N ASN A 17 3.29 -0.16 -14.92
CA ASN A 17 2.40 0.90 -14.43
C ASN A 17 2.75 2.26 -15.03
N LEU A 18 4.02 2.60 -15.19
CA LEU A 18 4.46 3.85 -15.83
C LEU A 18 4.14 3.88 -17.34
N ILE A 19 4.27 2.75 -18.02
CA ILE A 19 3.87 2.58 -19.43
C ILE A 19 2.36 2.77 -19.56
N ASN A 20 1.57 2.13 -18.70
CA ASN A 20 0.11 2.29 -18.66
C ASN A 20 -0.28 3.74 -18.39
N ALA A 21 0.38 4.42 -17.45
CA ALA A 21 0.16 5.85 -17.18
C ALA A 21 0.38 6.71 -18.43
N LYS A 22 1.40 6.40 -19.23
CA LYS A 22 1.68 7.09 -20.50
C LYS A 22 0.57 6.84 -21.52
N TYR A 23 0.17 5.58 -21.70
CA TYR A 23 -0.91 5.22 -22.63
C TYR A 23 -2.24 5.83 -22.23
N LEU A 24 -2.51 6.02 -20.94
CA LEU A 24 -3.70 6.70 -20.45
C LEU A 24 -3.71 8.18 -20.83
N ILE A 25 -2.56 8.87 -20.70
CA ILE A 25 -2.43 10.26 -21.15
C ILE A 25 -2.66 10.37 -22.66
N GLU A 26 -2.02 9.50 -23.44
CA GLU A 26 -2.11 9.49 -24.90
C GLU A 26 -3.53 9.17 -25.37
N SER A 27 -4.13 8.09 -24.86
CA SER A 27 -5.51 7.68 -25.17
C SER A 27 -6.50 8.80 -24.89
N ARG A 28 -6.37 9.49 -23.75
CA ARG A 28 -7.26 10.61 -23.41
C ARG A 28 -7.14 11.77 -24.40
N ARG A 29 -5.94 12.05 -24.89
CA ARG A 29 -5.70 13.12 -25.88
C ARG A 29 -6.37 12.80 -27.21
N GLU A 30 -6.36 11.53 -27.62
CA GLU A 30 -6.98 11.06 -28.86
C GLU A 30 -8.50 10.96 -28.75
N ILE A 31 -9.03 10.48 -27.62
CA ILE A 31 -10.47 10.36 -27.35
C ILE A 31 -11.18 11.73 -27.37
N LYS A 32 -10.53 12.81 -26.91
CA LYS A 32 -11.08 14.17 -27.03
C LYS A 32 -11.39 14.60 -28.47
N LYS A 33 -10.90 13.89 -29.49
CA LYS A 33 -11.17 14.16 -30.90
C LYS A 33 -12.41 13.42 -31.42
N LYS A 34 -12.93 12.41 -30.70
CA LYS A 34 -14.10 11.60 -31.06
C LYS A 34 -15.00 11.37 -29.85
N VAL A 35 -16.00 12.24 -29.66
CA VAL A 35 -16.89 12.18 -28.50
C VAL A 35 -18.13 11.34 -28.84
N MET A 36 -18.22 10.13 -28.27
CA MET A 36 -19.49 9.41 -28.17
C MET A 36 -20.29 9.98 -27.00
N ARG A 37 -21.52 10.43 -27.26
CA ARG A 37 -22.39 10.96 -26.19
C ARG A 37 -23.15 9.80 -25.53
N PRO A 38 -23.21 9.73 -24.19
CA PRO A 38 -24.02 8.74 -23.50
C PRO A 38 -25.50 8.90 -23.88
N GLU A 39 -26.15 7.80 -24.25
CA GLU A 39 -27.61 7.78 -24.42
C GLU A 39 -28.29 7.95 -23.04
N ASN A 40 -29.48 8.56 -23.03
CA ASN A 40 -30.36 8.70 -21.87
C ASN A 40 -29.87 9.58 -20.71
N GLY A 41 -29.00 10.57 -20.96
CA GLY A 41 -28.61 11.56 -19.94
C GLY A 41 -27.70 11.00 -18.83
N LEU A 42 -27.06 9.85 -19.05
CA LEU A 42 -26.08 9.28 -18.13
C LEU A 42 -24.88 10.25 -17.99
N VAL A 43 -24.69 10.82 -16.81
CA VAL A 43 -23.53 11.69 -16.51
C VAL A 43 -22.42 10.86 -15.86
N ILE A 44 -21.41 10.52 -16.66
CA ILE A 44 -20.21 9.82 -16.17
C ILE A 44 -19.24 10.85 -15.59
N LYS A 45 -19.02 10.81 -14.27
CA LYS A 45 -18.12 11.76 -13.56
C LYS A 45 -16.67 11.30 -13.49
N ASP A 46 -16.44 9.99 -13.60
CA ASP A 46 -15.11 9.39 -13.54
C ASP A 46 -14.45 9.38 -14.93
N ASP A 47 -13.23 9.93 -15.04
CA ASP A 47 -12.55 10.08 -16.33
C ASP A 47 -12.21 8.73 -16.98
N PHE A 48 -11.91 7.72 -16.16
CA PHE A 48 -11.59 6.38 -16.67
C PHE A 48 -12.85 5.65 -17.14
N ALA A 49 -13.93 5.74 -16.38
CA ALA A 49 -15.24 5.23 -16.81
C ALA A 49 -15.70 5.88 -18.12
N ASP A 50 -15.47 7.19 -18.28
CA ASP A 50 -15.78 7.93 -19.50
C ASP A 50 -14.91 7.47 -20.67
N MET A 51 -13.59 7.31 -20.47
CA MET A 51 -12.71 6.76 -21.50
C MET A 51 -13.11 5.34 -21.92
N MET A 52 -13.46 4.47 -20.97
CA MET A 52 -13.89 3.10 -21.27
C MET A 52 -15.22 3.08 -22.02
N PHE A 53 -16.14 3.98 -21.68
CA PHE A 53 -17.38 4.19 -22.42
C PHE A 53 -17.12 4.68 -23.85
N GLN A 54 -16.22 5.64 -24.03
CA GLN A 54 -15.89 6.20 -25.34
C GLN A 54 -15.10 5.24 -26.24
N LEU A 55 -14.38 4.25 -25.69
CA LEU A 55 -13.63 3.27 -26.49
C LEU A 55 -14.45 2.02 -26.81
N TYR A 56 -15.23 1.53 -25.83
CA TYR A 56 -15.86 0.20 -25.89
C TYR A 56 -17.38 0.24 -25.66
N GLY A 57 -17.96 1.44 -25.60
CA GLY A 57 -19.38 1.66 -25.36
C GLY A 57 -19.85 1.22 -23.97
N LYS A 58 -21.14 0.94 -23.86
CA LYS A 58 -21.82 0.54 -22.62
C LYS A 58 -21.22 -0.71 -21.99
N ASN A 59 -20.77 -1.68 -22.79
CA ASN A 59 -20.17 -2.92 -22.29
C ASN A 59 -18.83 -2.65 -21.59
N GLY A 60 -17.96 -1.81 -22.18
CA GLY A 60 -16.69 -1.45 -21.56
C GLY A 60 -16.87 -0.66 -20.26
N TYR A 61 -17.88 0.20 -20.20
CA TYR A 61 -18.23 0.92 -18.97
C TYR A 61 -18.60 -0.04 -17.82
N TYR A 62 -19.45 -1.03 -18.04
CA TYR A 62 -19.82 -1.98 -16.99
C TYR A 62 -18.66 -2.91 -16.59
N VAL A 63 -17.86 -3.36 -17.55
CA VAL A 63 -16.64 -4.14 -17.26
C VAL A 63 -15.69 -3.33 -16.38
N TYR A 64 -15.49 -2.06 -16.71
CA TYR A 64 -14.69 -1.15 -15.90
C TYR A 64 -15.27 -0.99 -14.49
N LEU A 65 -16.57 -0.74 -14.35
CA LEU A 65 -17.21 -0.60 -13.04
C LEU A 65 -17.01 -1.85 -12.18
N CYS A 66 -17.21 -3.05 -12.74
CA CYS A 66 -16.99 -4.30 -12.00
C CYS A 66 -15.54 -4.39 -11.50
N ILE A 67 -14.55 -4.19 -12.38
CA ILE A 67 -13.13 -4.24 -12.01
C ILE A 67 -12.78 -3.17 -10.97
N TYR A 68 -13.29 -1.95 -11.16
CA TYR A 68 -13.08 -0.81 -10.28
C TYR A 68 -13.63 -1.09 -8.88
N TYR A 69 -14.90 -1.53 -8.78
CA TYR A 69 -15.52 -1.83 -7.50
C TYR A 69 -14.85 -3.01 -6.79
N THR A 70 -14.48 -4.07 -7.51
CA THR A 70 -13.72 -5.19 -6.92
C THR A 70 -12.36 -4.72 -6.39
N THR A 71 -11.68 -3.83 -7.11
CA THR A 71 -10.39 -3.27 -6.69
C THR A 71 -10.55 -2.41 -5.43
N VAL A 72 -11.51 -1.49 -5.41
CA VAL A 72 -11.81 -0.64 -4.24
C VAL A 72 -12.18 -1.50 -3.04
N TRP A 73 -13.05 -2.48 -3.24
CA TRP A 73 -13.45 -3.41 -2.18
C TRP A 73 -12.25 -4.17 -1.61
N GLY A 74 -11.37 -4.67 -2.47
CA GLY A 74 -10.14 -5.34 -2.05
C GLY A 74 -9.19 -4.43 -1.25
N ILE A 75 -9.04 -3.17 -1.66
CA ILE A 75 -8.23 -2.18 -0.93
C ILE A 75 -8.83 -1.89 0.45
N LEU A 76 -10.14 -1.67 0.54
CA LEU A 76 -10.82 -1.40 1.80
C LEU A 76 -10.72 -2.59 2.76
N LEU A 77 -10.98 -3.81 2.27
CA LEU A 77 -10.90 -5.02 3.07
C LEU A 77 -9.47 -5.30 3.53
N GLY A 78 -8.47 -5.16 2.65
CA GLY A 78 -7.06 -5.31 3.01
C GLY A 78 -6.60 -4.29 4.05
N THR A 79 -7.05 -3.03 3.92
CA THR A 79 -6.77 -1.98 4.91
C THR A 79 -7.42 -2.30 6.25
N MET A 80 -8.68 -2.72 6.26
CA MET A 80 -9.40 -3.10 7.49
C MET A 80 -8.70 -4.26 8.23
N ILE A 81 -8.30 -5.31 7.51
CA ILE A 81 -7.54 -6.43 8.09
C ILE A 81 -6.21 -5.93 8.64
N GLY A 82 -5.44 -5.17 7.84
CA GLY A 82 -4.13 -4.66 8.23
C GLY A 82 -4.19 -3.78 9.47
N VAL A 83 -5.14 -2.85 9.55
CA VAL A 83 -5.32 -2.01 10.75
C VAL A 83 -5.71 -2.87 11.94
N THR A 84 -6.63 -3.81 11.75
CA THR A 84 -7.11 -4.61 12.89
C THR A 84 -6.04 -5.56 13.42
N ASP A 85 -5.23 -6.16 12.56
CA ASP A 85 -4.12 -7.03 12.97
C ASP A 85 -2.98 -6.24 13.64
N ASN A 86 -2.75 -4.99 13.24
CA ASN A 86 -1.85 -4.09 13.96
C ASN A 86 -2.37 -3.78 15.36
N VAL A 87 -3.66 -3.41 15.47
CA VAL A 87 -4.27 -3.09 16.77
C VAL A 87 -4.30 -4.31 17.68
N LYS A 88 -4.63 -5.51 17.17
CA LYS A 88 -4.54 -6.77 17.95
C LYS A 88 -3.12 -7.11 18.40
N GLY A 89 -2.12 -6.70 17.61
CA GLY A 89 -0.70 -6.92 17.88
C GLY A 89 -0.11 -6.04 18.97
N LEU A 90 -0.81 -5.00 19.41
CA LEU A 90 -0.40 -4.15 20.52
C LEU A 90 -0.41 -4.92 21.85
N ASN A 91 0.46 -4.53 22.77
CA ASN A 91 0.51 -5.05 24.14
C ASN A 91 -0.61 -4.46 24.98
N TRP A 92 -1.80 -5.00 24.81
CA TRP A 92 -2.90 -4.74 25.71
C TRP A 92 -2.71 -5.51 27.02
N SER A 93 -3.13 -4.92 28.13
CA SER A 93 -3.28 -5.65 29.40
C SER A 93 -4.18 -6.87 29.22
N ASP A 94 -3.88 -7.96 29.94
CA ASP A 94 -4.64 -9.22 29.86
C ASP A 94 -6.10 -9.06 30.30
N ASP A 95 -6.38 -8.09 31.17
CA ASP A 95 -7.74 -7.74 31.65
C ASP A 95 -8.50 -6.78 30.73
N PHE A 96 -7.84 -6.22 29.71
CA PHE A 96 -8.47 -5.22 28.83
C PHE A 96 -9.59 -5.85 27.98
N LEU A 97 -10.81 -5.34 28.14
CA LEU A 97 -12.04 -5.77 27.43
C LEU A 97 -12.40 -7.26 27.62
N GLY A 98 -12.12 -7.83 28.79
CA GLY A 98 -12.64 -9.14 29.20
C GLY A 98 -11.93 -10.33 28.54
N GLY A 99 -10.63 -10.20 28.28
CA GLY A 99 -9.76 -11.24 27.74
C GLY A 99 -9.57 -11.17 26.23
N LYS A 100 -8.57 -11.92 25.75
CA LYS A 100 -8.03 -11.81 24.38
C LYS A 100 -9.07 -11.98 23.26
N GLU A 101 -9.99 -12.95 23.37
CA GLU A 101 -11.00 -13.19 22.34
C GLU A 101 -12.05 -12.09 22.28
N LYS A 102 -12.63 -11.70 23.42
CA LYS A 102 -13.63 -10.64 23.51
C LYS A 102 -13.05 -9.30 23.07
N ARG A 103 -11.84 -8.97 23.52
CA ARG A 103 -11.09 -7.79 23.06
C ARG A 103 -10.95 -7.76 21.54
N ASN A 104 -10.51 -8.86 20.94
CA ASN A 104 -10.30 -8.94 19.50
C ASN A 104 -11.60 -8.74 18.70
N LEU A 105 -12.72 -9.24 19.22
CA LEU A 105 -14.05 -9.05 18.63
C LEU A 105 -14.51 -7.60 18.77
N TYR A 106 -14.41 -7.01 19.96
CA TYR A 106 -14.79 -5.61 20.20
C TYR A 106 -13.96 -4.63 19.35
N LEU A 107 -12.64 -4.85 19.27
CA LEU A 107 -11.77 -4.03 18.42
C LEU A 107 -12.17 -4.13 16.95
N HIS A 108 -12.51 -5.33 16.44
CA HIS A 108 -13.03 -5.51 15.07
C HIS A 108 -14.30 -4.68 14.85
N ILE A 109 -15.26 -4.74 15.77
CA ILE A 109 -16.54 -4.04 15.65
C ILE A 109 -16.31 -2.52 15.66
N ILE A 110 -15.53 -2.01 16.62
CA ILE A 110 -15.24 -0.58 16.75
C ILE A 110 -14.52 -0.05 15.50
N LEU A 111 -13.50 -0.76 15.03
CA LEU A 111 -12.76 -0.39 13.81
C LEU A 111 -13.64 -0.37 12.57
N THR A 112 -14.51 -1.38 12.42
CA THR A 112 -15.45 -1.44 11.31
C THR A 112 -16.38 -0.22 11.31
N VAL A 113 -16.92 0.14 12.48
CA VAL A 113 -17.79 1.32 12.63
C VAL A 113 -17.04 2.62 12.29
N ILE A 114 -15.81 2.79 12.77
CA ILE A 114 -15.00 3.98 12.47
C ILE A 114 -14.72 4.09 10.97
N ILE A 115 -14.34 2.99 10.32
CA ILE A 115 -14.09 2.95 8.88
C ILE A 115 -15.37 3.31 8.11
N LEU A 116 -16.52 2.76 8.52
CA LEU A 116 -17.81 3.03 7.89
C LEU A 116 -18.17 4.52 8.00
N ILE A 117 -18.03 5.11 9.20
CA ILE A 117 -18.23 6.55 9.41
C ILE A 117 -17.26 7.36 8.53
N ALA A 118 -15.98 7.00 8.49
CA ALA A 118 -14.98 7.67 7.67
C ALA A 118 -15.33 7.61 6.17
N THR A 119 -15.85 6.48 5.68
CA THR A 119 -16.31 6.36 4.28
C THR A 119 -17.56 7.19 3.98
N CYS A 120 -18.39 7.49 4.98
CA CYS A 120 -19.54 8.38 4.82
C CYS A 120 -19.18 9.87 4.78
N ILE A 121 -17.97 10.25 5.24
CA ILE A 121 -17.49 11.64 5.16
C ILE A 121 -17.11 11.94 3.70
N GLN A 122 -18.07 12.41 2.93
CA GLN A 122 -17.84 12.87 1.56
C GLN A 122 -17.17 14.25 1.56
N GLY A 123 -15.98 14.35 0.95
CA GLY A 123 -15.28 15.61 0.69
C GLY A 123 -13.76 15.47 0.62
N ILE A 124 -13.18 15.78 -0.54
CA ILE A 124 -11.71 15.76 -0.77
C ILE A 124 -10.99 16.70 0.21
N ASP A 125 -11.61 17.84 0.54
CA ASP A 125 -11.04 18.83 1.47
C ASP A 125 -10.91 18.28 2.88
N LYS A 126 -11.87 17.47 3.33
CA LYS A 126 -11.83 16.78 4.64
C LYS A 126 -10.86 15.59 4.63
N LEU A 127 -10.69 14.95 3.47
CA LEU A 127 -9.71 13.86 3.28
C LEU A 127 -8.25 14.37 3.31
N SER A 128 -8.02 15.63 2.95
CA SER A 128 -6.66 16.21 2.96
C SER A 128 -6.03 16.16 4.36
N PHE A 129 -6.81 16.46 5.41
CA PHE A 129 -6.36 16.37 6.80
C PHE A 129 -5.96 14.94 7.18
N VAL A 130 -6.76 13.94 6.79
CA VAL A 130 -6.48 12.52 7.03
C VAL A 130 -5.25 12.06 6.22
N SER A 131 -5.02 12.64 5.04
CA SER A 131 -3.87 12.31 4.19
C SER A 131 -2.53 12.68 4.83
N TRP A 132 -2.47 13.75 5.65
CA TRP A 132 -1.26 14.10 6.42
C TRP A 132 -0.89 13.03 7.45
N LEU A 133 -1.87 12.37 8.07
CA LEU A 133 -1.63 11.25 8.98
C LEU A 133 -0.95 10.07 8.26
N GLY A 134 -1.23 9.89 6.96
CA GLY A 134 -0.53 8.90 6.13
C GLY A 134 0.97 9.21 5.96
N ILE A 135 1.34 10.48 5.84
CA ILE A 135 2.75 10.90 5.79
C ILE A 135 3.42 10.62 7.13
N PHE A 136 2.77 10.96 8.26
CA PHE A 136 3.27 10.60 9.58
C PHE A 136 3.41 9.07 9.75
N ALA A 137 2.45 8.30 9.26
CA ALA A 137 2.51 6.83 9.29
C ALA A 137 3.61 6.24 8.39
N LEU A 138 4.15 6.99 7.43
CA LEU A 138 5.33 6.59 6.64
C LEU A 138 6.64 7.03 7.31
N VAL A 139 6.67 8.26 7.82
CA VAL A 139 7.87 8.86 8.42
C VAL A 139 8.16 8.26 9.79
N VAL A 140 7.15 8.02 10.63
CA VAL A 140 7.34 7.51 12.00
C VAL A 140 7.97 6.11 12.00
N PRO A 141 7.53 5.11 11.21
CA PRO A 141 8.24 3.84 11.12
C PRO A 141 9.68 4.01 10.61
N PHE A 142 9.93 4.92 9.67
CA PHE A 142 11.28 5.21 9.19
C PHE A 142 12.16 5.79 10.30
N LEU A 143 11.65 6.76 11.07
CA LEU A 143 12.33 7.33 12.22
C LEU A 143 12.54 6.30 13.33
N VAL A 144 11.56 5.43 13.60
CA VAL A 144 11.70 4.35 14.58
C VAL A 144 12.78 3.37 14.14
N VAL A 145 12.83 2.97 12.86
CA VAL A 145 13.89 2.11 12.33
C VAL A 145 15.26 2.80 12.40
N ASP A 146 15.37 4.07 12.01
CA ASP A 146 16.63 4.86 12.06
C ASP A 146 17.10 5.10 13.50
N MET A 147 16.19 5.43 14.42
CA MET A 147 16.47 5.59 15.85
C MET A 147 16.89 4.27 16.49
N CYS A 148 16.22 3.15 16.15
CA CYS A 148 16.64 1.81 16.54
C CYS A 148 18.03 1.46 16.00
N MET A 149 18.41 1.96 14.82
CA MET A 149 19.73 1.74 14.23
C MET A 149 20.84 2.55 14.91
N LYS A 150 20.55 3.80 15.30
CA LYS A 150 21.51 4.75 15.88
C LYS A 150 21.68 4.61 17.40
N GLN A 151 20.63 4.31 18.14
CA GLN A 151 20.65 4.36 19.60
C GLN A 151 20.97 2.99 20.20
N ARG A 152 22.19 2.82 20.73
CA ARG A 152 22.73 1.55 21.27
C ARG A 152 21.83 0.86 22.33
N ALA A 153 20.97 1.64 23.02
CA ALA A 153 19.99 1.15 23.99
C ALA A 153 18.71 0.57 23.34
N LEU A 154 18.12 1.25 22.34
CA LEU A 154 16.97 0.72 21.57
C LEU A 154 17.36 -0.42 20.63
N LYS A 155 18.62 -0.42 20.18
CA LYS A 155 19.22 -1.48 19.37
C LYS A 155 19.15 -2.86 20.05
N ARG A 156 19.21 -2.90 21.39
CA ARG A 156 19.00 -4.13 22.20
C ARG A 156 17.53 -4.57 22.29
N SER A 157 16.58 -3.64 22.19
CA SER A 157 15.15 -3.91 22.39
C SER A 157 14.41 -4.28 21.09
N TYR A 158 14.91 -3.82 19.93
CA TYR A 158 14.25 -4.02 18.64
C TYR A 158 15.11 -4.87 17.70
N GLY A 159 14.62 -6.09 17.38
CA GLY A 159 14.90 -6.96 16.22
C GLY A 159 16.35 -7.15 15.74
N MET A 160 17.04 -6.07 15.35
CA MET A 160 18.33 -6.09 14.66
C MET A 160 19.53 -6.50 15.54
N MET A 161 19.41 -6.54 16.87
CA MET A 161 20.40 -7.23 17.75
C MET A 161 19.95 -8.61 18.25
N ASN A 162 18.65 -8.91 18.27
CA ASN A 162 18.17 -10.22 18.72
C ASN A 162 18.37 -11.29 17.64
N PHE A 163 18.34 -10.87 16.38
CA PHE A 163 18.46 -11.76 15.24
C PHE A 163 19.74 -11.45 14.46
N LYS A 164 20.64 -12.44 14.38
CA LYS A 164 21.84 -12.34 13.55
C LYS A 164 21.41 -12.25 12.08
N PRO A 165 22.09 -11.43 11.25
CA PRO A 165 21.80 -11.39 9.82
C PRO A 165 22.00 -12.78 9.24
N ASN A 166 20.98 -13.31 8.58
CA ASN A 166 21.03 -14.64 7.97
C ASN A 166 20.72 -14.52 6.48
N LEU A 167 21.76 -14.74 5.68
CA LEU A 167 21.71 -14.79 4.23
C LEU A 167 21.70 -16.25 3.79
N SER A 168 20.51 -16.85 3.78
CA SER A 168 20.32 -18.17 3.21
C SER A 168 20.04 -18.09 1.70
N LYS A 169 20.39 -19.14 0.96
CA LYS A 169 20.04 -19.24 -0.47
C LYS A 169 18.52 -19.17 -0.68
N GLU A 170 17.73 -19.66 0.26
CA GLU A 170 16.27 -19.65 0.24
C GLU A 170 15.66 -18.26 0.47
N LEU A 171 16.40 -17.35 1.12
CA LEU A 171 16.00 -15.95 1.28
C LEU A 171 16.25 -15.16 -0.02
N LEU A 172 17.37 -15.45 -0.68
CA LEU A 172 17.80 -14.77 -1.90
C LEU A 172 17.04 -15.28 -3.13
N LEU A 173 16.97 -16.60 -3.26
CA LEU A 173 16.39 -17.33 -4.37
C LEU A 173 15.03 -17.89 -3.98
N PHE A 174 14.21 -18.07 -5.00
CA PHE A 174 12.90 -18.63 -4.83
C PHE A 174 12.94 -20.17 -4.81
N THR A 175 12.27 -20.79 -3.82
CA THR A 175 12.30 -22.23 -3.62
C THR A 175 11.02 -22.97 -4.06
N ASP A 176 9.85 -22.32 -4.18
CA ASP A 176 8.57 -23.01 -4.46
C ASP A 176 7.55 -22.15 -5.22
N LEU A 177 7.19 -22.55 -6.47
CA LEU A 177 6.25 -21.87 -7.40
C LEU A 177 4.99 -21.31 -6.73
N SER A 178 4.40 -22.07 -5.80
CA SER A 178 3.19 -21.68 -5.07
C SER A 178 3.39 -20.41 -4.24
N GLY A 179 4.54 -20.28 -3.58
CA GLY A 179 4.90 -19.09 -2.80
C GLY A 179 5.06 -17.81 -3.65
N PHE A 180 5.45 -17.94 -4.92
CA PHE A 180 5.55 -16.79 -5.83
C PHE A 180 4.18 -16.35 -6.29
N VAL A 181 3.33 -17.29 -6.71
CA VAL A 181 1.96 -17.00 -7.15
C VAL A 181 1.15 -16.35 -6.03
N LYS A 182 1.29 -16.82 -4.78
CA LYS A 182 0.65 -16.18 -3.61
C LYS A 182 1.12 -14.75 -3.35
N SER A 183 2.34 -14.40 -3.77
CA SER A 183 2.96 -13.10 -3.50
C SER A 183 2.90 -12.12 -4.68
N ILE A 184 2.55 -12.59 -5.88
CA ILE A 184 2.66 -11.80 -7.11
C ILE A 184 1.76 -10.57 -7.09
N GLY A 185 0.61 -10.66 -6.38
CA GLY A 185 -0.35 -9.58 -6.24
C GLY A 185 0.11 -8.43 -5.33
N ILE A 186 1.17 -8.62 -4.53
CA ILE A 186 1.67 -7.58 -3.61
C ILE A 186 2.24 -6.40 -4.38
N ALA A 187 3.09 -6.66 -5.40
CA ALA A 187 3.69 -5.59 -6.20
C ALA A 187 2.67 -4.67 -6.90
N PRO A 188 1.65 -5.18 -7.63
CA PRO A 188 0.65 -4.33 -8.27
C PRO A 188 -0.26 -3.63 -7.26
N TYR A 189 -0.52 -4.23 -6.10
CA TYR A 189 -1.23 -3.57 -5.00
C TYR A 189 -0.43 -2.37 -4.45
N THR A 190 0.87 -2.55 -4.20
CA THR A 190 1.74 -1.49 -3.67
C THR A 190 1.97 -0.34 -4.64
N VAL A 191 2.06 -0.63 -5.96
CA VAL A 191 2.37 0.37 -7.00
C VAL A 191 1.10 0.82 -7.76
N GLY A 192 -0.09 0.55 -7.22
CA GLY A 192 -1.40 0.78 -7.85
C GLY A 192 -1.83 2.25 -8.04
N PHE A 193 -0.91 3.18 -8.28
CA PHE A 193 -1.20 4.62 -8.39
C PHE A 193 -2.05 4.99 -9.62
N ASN A 194 -2.05 4.13 -10.65
CA ASN A 194 -2.81 4.34 -11.89
C ASN A 194 -4.31 4.55 -11.64
N PHE A 195 -4.83 3.99 -10.54
CA PHE A 195 -6.22 4.14 -10.11
C PHE A 195 -6.67 5.61 -9.98
N CYS A 196 -5.80 6.50 -9.49
CA CYS A 196 -6.09 7.93 -9.32
C CYS A 196 -5.23 8.84 -10.21
N PHE A 197 -4.28 8.29 -10.98
CA PHE A 197 -3.26 9.05 -11.67
C PHE A 197 -3.84 10.14 -12.59
N LEU A 198 -4.81 9.77 -13.43
CA LEU A 198 -5.39 10.68 -14.42
C LEU A 198 -6.15 11.85 -13.74
N THR A 199 -6.79 11.58 -12.60
CA THR A 199 -7.48 12.56 -11.77
C THR A 199 -6.53 13.59 -11.19
N PHE A 200 -5.33 13.19 -10.78
CA PHE A 200 -4.31 14.15 -10.32
C PHE A 200 -3.64 14.87 -11.48
N TYR A 201 -3.26 14.14 -12.53
CA TYR A 201 -2.54 14.69 -13.68
C TYR A 201 -3.34 15.76 -14.43
N LYS A 202 -4.68 15.64 -14.50
CA LYS A 202 -5.54 16.64 -15.15
C LYS A 202 -5.60 17.97 -14.40
N ASN A 203 -5.43 17.95 -13.08
CA ASN A 203 -5.50 19.14 -12.23
C ASN A 203 -4.20 19.95 -12.31
N VAL A 204 -3.14 19.38 -12.89
CA VAL A 204 -1.88 20.07 -13.14
C VAL A 204 -1.98 20.95 -14.38
N ASN A 205 -1.44 22.16 -14.26
CA ASN A 205 -1.40 23.13 -15.34
C ASN A 205 -0.73 22.54 -16.60
N ARG A 206 -1.33 22.73 -17.79
CA ARG A 206 -0.92 22.05 -19.04
C ARG A 206 0.55 22.24 -19.40
N LYS A 207 1.11 23.41 -19.09
CA LYS A 207 2.53 23.71 -19.35
C LYS A 207 3.49 22.85 -18.51
N GLU A 208 3.06 22.43 -17.33
CA GLU A 208 3.87 21.67 -16.37
C GLU A 208 3.62 20.15 -16.45
N GLN A 209 2.63 19.71 -17.23
CA GLN A 209 2.28 18.29 -17.40
C GLN A 209 3.45 17.40 -17.85
N PRO A 210 4.27 17.77 -18.87
CA PRO A 210 5.42 16.95 -19.28
C PRO A 210 6.48 16.80 -18.18
N LYS A 211 6.74 17.87 -17.42
CA LYS A 211 7.66 17.84 -16.28
C LYS A 211 7.08 17.00 -15.15
N THR A 212 5.78 17.10 -14.90
CA THR A 212 5.07 16.32 -13.88
C THR A 212 5.15 14.84 -14.18
N TYR A 213 4.96 14.41 -15.43
CA TYR A 213 5.12 13.00 -15.79
C TYR A 213 6.55 12.51 -15.52
N LYS A 214 7.58 13.28 -15.89
CA LYS A 214 8.98 12.95 -15.56
C LYS A 214 9.19 12.84 -14.06
N LEU A 215 8.65 13.77 -13.27
CA LEU A 215 8.73 13.73 -11.81
C LEU A 215 8.02 12.49 -11.24
N THR A 216 6.85 12.12 -11.77
CA THR A 216 6.14 10.89 -11.41
C THR A 216 7.01 9.66 -11.65
N VAL A 217 7.71 9.57 -12.79
CA VAL A 217 8.64 8.46 -13.08
C VAL A 217 9.72 8.35 -11.99
N TYR A 218 10.38 9.47 -11.66
CA TYR A 218 11.41 9.46 -10.61
C TYR A 218 10.84 9.13 -9.23
N ALA A 219 9.65 9.64 -8.90
CA ALA A 219 8.99 9.37 -7.63
C ALA A 219 8.62 7.89 -7.49
N ILE A 220 8.06 7.26 -8.52
CA ILE A 220 7.67 5.84 -8.49
C ILE A 220 8.90 4.95 -8.34
N TYR A 221 9.97 5.20 -9.10
CA TYR A 221 11.21 4.42 -8.91
C TYR A 221 11.87 4.69 -7.55
N GLY A 222 11.85 5.93 -7.06
CA GLY A 222 12.37 6.28 -5.74
C GLY A 222 11.64 5.54 -4.61
N VAL A 223 10.31 5.52 -4.65
CA VAL A 223 9.47 4.75 -3.71
C VAL A 223 9.74 3.25 -3.83
N CYS A 224 9.87 2.72 -5.05
CA CYS A 224 10.17 1.31 -5.30
C CYS A 224 11.52 0.91 -4.68
N VAL A 225 12.58 1.70 -4.91
CA VAL A 225 13.90 1.49 -4.30
C VAL A 225 13.79 1.56 -2.77
N GLY A 226 13.08 2.55 -2.24
CA GLY A 226 12.85 2.69 -0.79
C GLY A 226 12.21 1.44 -0.18
N TYR A 227 11.12 0.95 -0.78
CA TYR A 227 10.45 -0.28 -0.32
C TYR A 227 11.35 -1.51 -0.42
N LEU A 228 12.11 -1.67 -1.50
CA LEU A 228 13.01 -2.81 -1.67
C LEU A 228 14.15 -2.80 -0.66
N VAL A 229 14.78 -1.64 -0.41
CA VAL A 229 15.86 -1.52 0.58
C VAL A 229 15.33 -1.85 1.98
N LEU A 230 14.20 -1.26 2.38
CA LEU A 230 13.60 -1.52 3.69
C LEU A 230 13.20 -2.99 3.84
N SER A 231 12.57 -3.56 2.81
CA SER A 231 12.15 -4.97 2.82
C SER A 231 13.33 -5.92 2.84
N ALA A 232 14.42 -5.61 2.14
CA ALA A 232 15.64 -6.42 2.14
C ALA A 232 16.33 -6.41 3.50
N ILE A 233 16.49 -5.23 4.11
CA ILE A 233 17.03 -5.12 5.46
C ILE A 233 16.15 -5.92 6.42
N ALA A 234 14.84 -5.72 6.38
CA ALA A 234 13.94 -6.41 7.28
C ALA A 234 13.98 -7.93 7.08
N ALA A 235 13.97 -8.42 5.83
CA ALA A 235 14.07 -9.83 5.52
C ALA A 235 15.38 -10.47 6.01
N ILE A 236 16.53 -9.78 5.86
CA ILE A 236 17.85 -10.29 6.28
C ILE A 236 17.95 -10.43 7.81
N TYR A 237 17.36 -9.50 8.55
CA TYR A 237 17.44 -9.51 10.01
C TYR A 237 16.35 -10.37 10.64
N PHE A 238 15.10 -10.33 10.14
CA PHE A 238 14.00 -11.10 10.73
C PHE A 238 13.88 -12.54 10.21
N SER A 239 14.69 -12.95 9.21
CA SER A 239 14.75 -14.35 8.75
C SER A 239 15.22 -15.31 9.84
N SER A 240 15.97 -14.83 10.84
CA SER A 240 16.43 -15.63 11.97
C SER A 240 15.44 -15.69 13.14
N ASP A 241 14.25 -15.07 13.03
CA ASP A 241 13.16 -15.24 14.00
C ASP A 241 12.63 -16.68 13.92
N PRO A 242 12.47 -17.41 15.06
CA PRO A 242 11.86 -18.74 15.08
C PRO A 242 10.46 -18.79 14.45
N ARG A 243 9.75 -17.66 14.42
CA ARG A 243 8.43 -17.53 13.81
C ARG A 243 8.50 -17.25 12.30
N GLY A 244 9.68 -16.97 11.76
CA GLY A 244 9.91 -16.46 10.41
C GLY A 244 9.43 -15.01 10.23
N VAL A 245 9.67 -14.47 9.04
CA VAL A 245 9.20 -13.12 8.66
C VAL A 245 7.67 -13.10 8.60
N GLN A 246 7.03 -12.35 9.50
CA GLN A 246 5.58 -12.18 9.52
C GLN A 246 5.13 -11.25 8.39
N GLN A 247 3.85 -11.35 8.00
CA GLN A 247 3.25 -10.45 7.00
C GLN A 247 3.32 -8.98 7.41
N ILE A 248 3.22 -8.69 8.71
CA ILE A 248 3.39 -7.35 9.27
C ILE A 248 4.67 -7.35 10.12
N ILE A 249 5.68 -6.62 9.68
CA ILE A 249 7.02 -6.63 10.30
C ILE A 249 6.99 -6.25 11.79
N VAL A 250 6.03 -5.41 12.19
CA VAL A 250 5.83 -4.99 13.58
C VAL A 250 5.49 -6.17 14.50
N GLN A 251 4.87 -7.23 13.96
CA GLN A 251 4.54 -8.45 14.72
C GLN A 251 5.77 -9.32 15.02
N ASN A 252 6.87 -9.15 14.29
CA ASN A 252 8.15 -9.77 14.62
C ASN A 252 8.84 -9.09 15.82
N LEU A 253 8.38 -7.91 16.26
CA LEU A 253 9.00 -7.24 17.39
C LEU A 253 8.70 -7.96 18.72
N PRO A 254 9.64 -7.92 19.69
CA PRO A 254 9.42 -8.51 21.00
C PRO A 254 8.25 -7.81 21.70
N LYS A 255 7.31 -8.61 22.21
CA LYS A 255 6.16 -8.11 22.99
C LYS A 255 6.55 -7.56 24.35
N GLU A 256 7.81 -7.54 24.73
CA GLU A 256 8.16 -7.14 26.10
C GLU A 256 8.52 -5.66 26.23
N ASN A 257 8.78 -4.90 25.16
CA ASN A 257 9.12 -3.47 25.28
C ASN A 257 8.89 -2.63 24.01
N PRO A 258 7.64 -2.26 23.62
CA PRO A 258 7.45 -1.42 22.44
C PRO A 258 7.32 0.08 22.72
N ILE A 259 7.02 0.53 23.95
CA ILE A 259 6.68 1.96 24.22
C ILE A 259 7.20 2.50 25.57
N SER A 260 7.60 1.66 26.52
CA SER A 260 8.07 2.08 27.87
C SER A 260 9.37 2.90 27.89
N THR A 261 9.99 3.15 26.72
CA THR A 261 11.21 3.95 26.60
C THR A 261 11.02 5.28 25.85
N VAL A 262 9.86 5.51 25.20
CA VAL A 262 9.58 6.78 24.49
C VAL A 262 8.80 7.75 25.38
N ILE A 263 8.07 7.22 26.36
CA ILE A 263 7.42 7.99 27.41
C ILE A 263 8.06 7.54 28.73
N LYS A 264 9.12 8.23 29.13
CA LYS A 264 9.46 8.34 30.55
C LYS A 264 8.81 9.61 31.09
#